data_AF-A0A7U2FEE3-F1
#
_entry.id   AF-A0A7U2FEE3-F1
#
_cell.length_a   1.000
_cell.length_b   1.000
_cell.length_c   1.000
_cell.angle_alpha   90.00
_cell.angle_beta   90.00
_cell.angle_gamma   90.00
#
_symmetry.space_group_name_H-M   'P 1'
#
loop_
_entity.id
_entity.type
_entity.pdbx_description
1 polymer ?
#
loop_
_entity_poly.entity_id
_entity_poly.type
_entity_poly.pdbx_seq_one_letter_code
_entity_poly.pdbx_strand_id
1 'polypeptide(L)'
;MPAMWIDAAKEGVHNAADALRDVAPQTTNMPSLRTLSKLAFGGAQVLLGGQGVRGTFTQQCDAPQLSCHNTTVVENLCCFNAPGGQILQTQFWDTNPPTGPDDSWTLHGLWPDRCDGTYDANCDPSRAYTNISAILTSFGANDLLSYMSTYWKDYQGNDESFWYHEWAKHGTCISTLEPNCYNDHKPTEEVVDYFQKAVDLYKGLPSYQWLKAAGIEPSTSKTYTFSAIQAALAVNRPGVEVTLGCKSGALNEIWYHYDVRGPLQTGEFVPSDPDGTKSTCPQTGIKYLPKNGGGTKPTTTATSGAPQPTSTSPPGTPFSGKGFLNVVINGAKQGCIIGKGTWYTTGTCATFTATSVDNGFTLTSSKGKCGIVAGALSCDGSVTSGTGFTSADGNLAVGGNQNWSADNVAKGSTQETVYAGGDHKQTFGITWQSV
;
A
#
# COMPACT_ATOMS: atom_id res chain seq x y z
N MET A 1 34.90 10.85 -59.49
CA MET A 1 33.98 11.95 -59.16
C MET A 1 32.77 11.35 -58.46
N PRO A 2 32.28 11.93 -57.35
CA PRO A 2 32.94 12.11 -56.03
C PRO A 2 32.05 11.47 -54.91
N ALA A 3 32.52 11.04 -53.74
CA ALA A 3 33.22 11.72 -52.64
C ALA A 3 32.43 12.89 -52.00
N MET A 4 31.54 12.60 -51.03
CA MET A 4 31.17 13.45 -49.88
C MET A 4 30.40 12.61 -48.85
N TRP A 5 30.58 12.60 -47.52
CA TRP A 5 31.52 13.21 -46.58
C TRP A 5 31.53 12.29 -45.34
N ILE A 6 32.69 11.70 -45.04
CA ILE A 6 33.07 11.29 -43.69
C ILE A 6 34.25 12.21 -43.37
N ASP A 7 33.99 13.30 -42.65
CA ASP A 7 34.94 14.09 -41.84
C ASP A 7 34.26 15.37 -41.35
N ALA A 8 33.66 15.32 -40.16
CA ALA A 8 33.31 16.50 -39.36
C ALA A 8 33.12 16.18 -37.87
N ALA A 9 33.84 15.18 -37.36
CA ALA A 9 33.89 14.85 -35.93
C ALA A 9 35.35 14.92 -35.45
N LYS A 10 35.94 16.12 -35.53
CA LYS A 10 37.20 16.54 -34.88
C LYS A 10 37.54 17.96 -35.34
N GLU A 11 36.95 18.96 -34.70
CA GLU A 11 37.50 20.31 -34.50
C GLU A 11 36.43 21.21 -33.86
N GLY A 12 36.55 21.43 -32.56
CA GLY A 12 35.62 22.23 -31.76
C GLY A 12 36.11 22.38 -30.33
N VAL A 13 37.43 22.38 -30.15
CA VAL A 13 38.13 22.69 -28.90
C VAL A 13 39.18 23.74 -29.30
N HIS A 14 39.12 24.88 -28.62
CA HIS A 14 39.99 26.06 -28.71
C HIS A 14 39.52 27.22 -29.61
N ASN A 15 39.24 28.33 -28.90
CA ASN A 15 39.35 29.75 -29.29
C ASN A 15 38.05 30.51 -29.50
N ALA A 16 37.45 30.92 -28.39
CA ALA A 16 36.87 32.26 -28.24
C ALA A 16 36.98 32.71 -26.78
N ALA A 17 38.23 32.87 -26.32
CA ALA A 17 38.56 33.73 -25.19
C ALA A 17 39.22 34.96 -25.79
N ASP A 18 38.51 36.09 -25.80
CA ASP A 18 39.07 37.45 -25.63
C ASP A 18 37.96 38.49 -25.83
N ALA A 19 37.29 38.85 -24.74
CA ALA A 19 36.83 40.23 -24.50
C ALA A 19 36.38 40.38 -23.02
N LEU A 20 37.26 41.03 -22.24
CA LEU A 20 36.95 41.99 -21.15
C LEU A 20 36.26 41.39 -19.90
N ARG A 21 36.97 41.00 -18.82
CA ARG A 21 37.76 41.77 -17.83
C ARG A 21 37.02 42.94 -17.14
N ASP A 22 37.20 42.96 -15.81
CA ASP A 22 36.72 43.85 -14.73
C ASP A 22 35.26 43.60 -14.28
N VAL A 23 34.96 43.08 -13.08
CA VAL A 23 35.25 43.61 -11.74
C VAL A 23 35.43 42.48 -10.69
N ALA A 24 36.31 42.73 -9.72
CA ALA A 24 36.81 41.87 -8.65
C ALA A 24 35.77 41.37 -7.60
N PRO A 25 36.09 40.30 -6.83
CA PRO A 25 35.23 39.72 -5.80
C PRO A 25 35.50 40.32 -4.42
N GLN A 26 34.47 40.48 -3.59
CA GLN A 26 34.63 40.66 -2.14
C GLN A 26 33.86 39.59 -1.36
N THR A 27 34.61 39.02 -0.44
CA THR A 27 34.29 37.93 0.47
C THR A 27 33.56 38.42 1.73
N THR A 28 33.08 37.43 2.50
CA THR A 28 32.82 37.43 3.94
C THR A 28 31.58 38.16 4.46
N ASN A 29 30.59 37.39 4.92
CA ASN A 29 30.20 37.24 6.34
C ASN A 29 28.73 36.84 6.48
N MET A 30 28.46 35.68 7.09
CA MET A 30 27.18 35.40 7.73
C MET A 30 27.06 36.26 9.01
N PRO A 31 25.87 36.82 9.31
CA PRO A 31 25.49 37.13 10.67
C PRO A 31 24.49 36.11 11.21
N SER A 32 24.71 35.79 12.47
CA SER A 32 23.91 34.93 13.32
C SER A 32 22.86 35.74 14.11
N LEU A 33 21.72 35.08 14.36
CA LEU A 33 20.80 35.18 15.49
C LEU A 33 19.97 36.46 15.77
N ARG A 34 18.65 36.16 15.87
CA ARG A 34 17.65 36.65 16.84
C ARG A 34 16.87 37.95 16.54
N THR A 35 15.56 37.73 16.58
CA THR A 35 14.45 38.65 16.86
C THR A 35 13.97 39.47 15.67
N LEU A 36 12.81 39.09 15.12
CA LEU A 36 11.67 39.99 14.93
C LEU A 36 10.42 39.19 14.58
N SER A 37 9.37 39.48 15.34
CA SER A 37 8.06 38.85 15.31
C SER A 37 7.20 39.41 14.17
N LYS A 38 6.23 38.58 13.73
CA LYS A 38 5.00 38.94 13.02
C LYS A 38 5.17 39.51 11.60
N LEU A 39 4.83 38.73 10.58
CA LEU A 39 3.79 39.07 9.58
C LEU A 39 3.64 37.94 8.53
N ALA A 40 2.39 37.69 8.16
CA ALA A 40 1.87 37.04 6.96
C ALA A 40 2.25 35.57 6.67
N PHE A 41 1.29 34.66 6.91
CA PHE A 41 1.23 33.34 6.28
C PHE A 41 0.96 33.51 4.78
N GLY A 42 2.02 33.56 3.98
CA GLY A 42 1.98 33.24 2.55
C GLY A 42 2.51 31.83 2.38
N GLY A 43 1.68 30.93 1.83
CA GLY A 43 2.05 29.55 1.55
C GLY A 43 3.24 29.49 0.59
N ALA A 44 4.39 29.06 1.09
CA ALA A 44 5.53 28.69 0.27
C ALA A 44 5.44 27.18 0.00
N GLN A 45 5.22 26.83 -1.26
CA GLN A 45 5.37 25.47 -1.74
C GLN A 45 6.81 25.02 -1.50
N VAL A 46 6.97 23.97 -0.70
CA VAL A 46 8.24 23.26 -0.60
C VAL A 46 8.36 22.41 -1.86
N LEU A 47 9.20 22.87 -2.80
CA LEU A 47 9.69 22.06 -3.91
C LEU A 47 10.63 20.98 -3.35
N LEU A 48 10.07 19.83 -2.98
CA LEU A 48 10.84 18.60 -2.86
C LEU A 48 11.03 18.04 -4.27
N GLY A 49 12.24 18.21 -4.80
CA GLY A 49 12.69 17.58 -6.02
C GLY A 49 12.77 16.06 -5.84
N GLY A 50 11.69 15.37 -6.23
CA GLY A 50 11.75 13.98 -6.66
C GLY A 50 11.65 13.97 -8.18
N GLN A 51 12.63 13.40 -8.88
CA GLN A 51 12.47 13.06 -10.29
C GLN A 51 11.46 11.92 -10.39
N GLY A 52 10.17 12.25 -10.36
CA GLY A 52 9.10 11.34 -10.73
C GLY A 52 9.08 11.20 -12.25
N VAL A 53 9.00 9.98 -12.74
CA VAL A 53 8.65 9.69 -14.13
C VAL A 53 7.16 10.04 -14.30
N ARG A 54 6.86 11.33 -14.41
CA ARG A 54 5.54 11.79 -14.84
C ARG A 54 5.50 11.68 -16.35
N GLY A 55 4.51 10.97 -16.87
CA GLY A 55 4.08 11.16 -18.25
C GLY A 55 3.89 12.65 -18.50
N THR A 56 4.39 13.15 -19.63
CA THR A 56 4.27 14.58 -19.95
C THR A 56 2.84 14.84 -20.44
N PHE A 57 1.90 14.93 -19.51
CA PHE A 57 0.61 15.59 -19.78
C PHE A 57 0.93 17.02 -20.20
N THR A 58 0.90 17.24 -21.51
CA THR A 58 1.37 18.47 -22.17
C THR A 58 0.21 19.34 -22.63
N GLN A 59 -1.03 18.94 -22.37
CA GLN A 59 -2.19 19.76 -22.72
C GLN A 59 -2.30 20.94 -21.74
N GLN A 60 -2.23 22.14 -22.30
CA GLN A 60 -2.42 23.37 -21.54
C GLN A 60 -3.92 23.65 -21.41
N CYS A 61 -4.42 23.64 -20.17
CA CYS A 61 -5.80 23.99 -19.86
C CYS A 61 -5.85 25.46 -19.43
N ASP A 62 -6.10 26.35 -20.38
CA ASP A 62 -6.18 27.78 -20.11
C ASP A 62 -7.45 28.11 -19.31
N ALA A 63 -7.28 28.71 -18.14
CA ALA A 63 -8.35 29.11 -17.21
C ALA A 63 -9.41 28.01 -16.99
N PRO A 64 -9.03 26.84 -16.45
CA PRO A 64 -9.97 25.74 -16.32
C PRO A 64 -11.10 26.10 -15.35
N GLN A 65 -12.32 25.68 -15.69
CA GLN A 65 -13.48 25.82 -14.82
C GLN A 65 -13.42 24.77 -13.69
N LEU A 66 -14.07 25.06 -12.57
CA LEU A 66 -14.23 24.11 -11.48
C LEU A 66 -15.37 23.15 -11.84
N SER A 67 -15.10 21.85 -11.81
CA SER A 67 -16.13 20.82 -12.06
C SER A 67 -17.31 20.97 -11.11
N CYS A 68 -18.52 20.60 -11.55
CA CYS A 68 -19.78 20.78 -10.80
C CYS A 68 -20.26 22.22 -10.57
N HIS A 69 -19.50 23.25 -11.00
CA HIS A 69 -19.88 24.66 -10.89
C HIS A 69 -20.08 25.35 -12.25
N ASN A 70 -20.00 24.61 -13.35
CA ASN A 70 -20.22 25.16 -14.69
C ASN A 70 -21.71 25.45 -14.93
N THR A 71 -22.01 26.63 -15.46
CA THR A 71 -23.38 27.02 -15.84
C THR A 71 -23.67 26.81 -17.33
N THR A 72 -22.65 26.47 -18.11
CA THR A 72 -22.72 26.17 -19.54
C THR A 72 -22.04 24.84 -19.83
N VAL A 73 -22.39 24.19 -20.93
CA VAL A 73 -21.71 22.99 -21.40
C VAL A 73 -20.22 23.29 -21.61
N VAL A 74 -19.35 22.40 -21.13
CA VAL A 74 -17.90 22.45 -21.37
C VAL A 74 -17.56 21.31 -22.34
N GLU A 75 -17.09 21.66 -23.54
CA GLU A 75 -16.83 20.67 -24.60
C GLU A 75 -15.48 19.97 -24.41
N ASN A 76 -14.46 20.69 -23.91
CA ASN A 76 -13.13 20.13 -23.71
C ASN A 76 -13.04 19.36 -22.39
N LEU A 77 -13.43 18.08 -22.42
CA LEU A 77 -13.40 17.20 -21.25
C LEU A 77 -11.99 16.76 -20.83
N CYS A 78 -10.97 17.01 -21.65
CA CYS A 78 -9.58 16.83 -21.22
C CYS A 78 -9.13 17.90 -20.22
N CYS A 79 -9.84 19.03 -20.16
CA CYS A 79 -9.58 20.12 -19.22
C CYS A 79 -10.70 20.31 -18.18
N PHE A 80 -11.67 19.41 -18.16
CA PHE A 80 -12.85 19.53 -17.31
C PHE A 80 -13.42 18.16 -16.96
N ASN A 81 -13.41 17.81 -15.67
CA ASN A 81 -13.96 16.53 -15.20
C ASN A 81 -15.49 16.55 -15.30
N ALA A 82 -16.03 15.80 -16.26
CA ALA A 82 -17.46 15.49 -16.38
C ALA A 82 -17.68 14.14 -17.10
N PRO A 83 -18.82 13.43 -16.87
CA PRO A 83 -19.87 13.77 -15.91
C PRO A 83 -19.47 13.53 -14.45
N GLY A 84 -18.40 12.77 -14.19
CA GLY A 84 -17.83 12.52 -12.87
C GLY A 84 -17.02 13.71 -12.35
N GLY A 85 -17.71 14.81 -12.04
CA GLY A 85 -17.10 16.07 -11.66
C GLY A 85 -16.65 16.16 -10.20
N GLN A 86 -17.19 15.33 -9.31
CA GLN A 86 -16.75 15.30 -7.93
C GLN A 86 -15.83 14.09 -7.71
N ILE A 87 -14.59 14.33 -7.30
CA ILE A 87 -13.60 13.29 -7.06
C ILE A 87 -13.49 12.97 -5.57
N LEU A 88 -13.64 11.69 -5.22
CA LEU A 88 -13.57 11.21 -3.85
C LEU A 88 -12.25 10.46 -3.63
N GLN A 89 -11.39 10.96 -2.73
CA GLN A 89 -10.27 10.17 -2.21
C GLN A 89 -10.78 9.37 -1.01
N THR A 90 -10.82 8.04 -1.15
CA THR A 90 -11.42 7.15 -0.14
C THR A 90 -10.35 6.36 0.62
N GLN A 91 -10.57 6.16 1.91
CA GLN A 91 -9.63 5.48 2.81
C GLN A 91 -10.33 4.41 3.65
N PHE A 92 -9.59 3.35 3.96
CA PHE A 92 -10.00 2.26 4.84
C PHE A 92 -9.29 2.28 6.19
N TRP A 93 -10.03 1.82 7.19
CA TRP A 93 -9.51 1.37 8.46
C TRP A 93 -9.91 -0.09 8.69
N ASP A 94 -9.08 -0.99 8.16
CA ASP A 94 -9.28 -2.43 8.29
C ASP A 94 -8.70 -2.95 9.59
N THR A 95 -9.54 -3.61 10.40
CA THR A 95 -9.13 -4.18 11.69
C THR A 95 -9.28 -5.69 11.77
N ASN A 96 -10.03 -6.31 10.86
CA ASN A 96 -10.24 -7.76 10.84
C ASN A 96 -10.61 -8.28 9.43
N PRO A 97 -9.64 -8.79 8.66
CA PRO A 97 -8.20 -8.79 8.98
C PRO A 97 -7.63 -7.35 8.93
N PRO A 98 -6.59 -7.04 9.73
CA PRO A 98 -5.93 -5.76 9.64
C PRO A 98 -5.07 -5.65 8.37
N THR A 99 -5.03 -4.47 7.77
CA THR A 99 -4.17 -4.14 6.62
C THR A 99 -3.34 -2.88 6.89
N GLY A 100 -2.18 -2.75 6.24
CA GLY A 100 -1.29 -1.59 6.38
C GLY A 100 -0.75 -1.38 7.81
N PRO A 101 -0.13 -0.23 8.08
CA PRO A 101 0.39 0.11 9.41
C PRO A 101 -0.71 0.29 10.46
N ASP A 102 -0.35 0.01 11.72
CA ASP A 102 -1.23 0.14 12.90
C ASP A 102 -1.65 1.59 13.21
N ASP A 103 -0.86 2.55 12.74
CA ASP A 103 -1.02 3.98 12.95
C ASP A 103 -1.30 4.74 11.65
N SER A 104 -1.85 4.04 10.65
CA SER A 104 -2.22 4.64 9.37
C SER A 104 -3.52 4.06 8.84
N TRP A 105 -4.36 4.91 8.27
CA TRP A 105 -5.40 4.47 7.35
C TRP A 105 -4.76 3.94 6.07
N THR A 106 -5.48 3.14 5.29
CA THR A 106 -5.05 2.68 3.96
C THR A 106 -5.91 3.32 2.88
N LEU A 107 -5.42 3.38 1.66
CA LEU A 107 -6.11 3.90 0.49
C LEU A 107 -7.11 2.84 0.00
N HIS A 108 -8.35 3.27 -0.25
CA HIS A 108 -9.40 2.46 -0.87
C HIS A 108 -9.43 2.75 -2.38
N GLY A 109 -9.70 4.00 -2.78
CA GLY A 109 -9.66 4.40 -4.18
C GLY A 109 -9.74 5.91 -4.42
N LEU A 110 -9.92 6.25 -5.69
CA LEU A 110 -10.14 7.61 -6.19
C LEU A 110 -11.32 7.58 -7.18
N TRP A 111 -12.48 8.09 -6.77
CA TRP A 111 -13.73 7.81 -7.50
C TRP A 111 -14.34 9.07 -8.11
N PRO A 112 -14.74 9.02 -9.38
CA PRO A 112 -15.46 10.11 -10.03
C PRO A 112 -16.97 9.95 -9.87
N ASP A 113 -17.57 10.70 -8.95
CA ASP A 113 -19.01 10.80 -8.79
C ASP A 113 -19.56 11.98 -9.62
N ARG A 114 -20.79 11.82 -10.08
CA ARG A 114 -21.54 12.90 -10.71
C ARG A 114 -21.92 13.94 -9.67
N CYS A 115 -22.11 15.17 -10.12
CA CYS A 115 -22.42 16.30 -9.25
C CYS A 115 -23.75 16.19 -8.47
N ASP A 116 -24.59 15.20 -8.81
CA ASP A 116 -25.85 14.89 -8.11
C ASP A 116 -25.74 13.74 -7.10
N GLY A 117 -24.53 13.20 -6.88
CA GLY A 117 -24.27 12.11 -5.95
C GLY A 117 -24.38 10.71 -6.54
N THR A 118 -24.86 10.57 -7.78
CA THR A 118 -24.80 9.30 -8.52
C THR A 118 -23.41 9.07 -9.11
N TYR A 119 -23.10 7.87 -9.62
CA TYR A 119 -21.79 7.58 -10.20
C TYR A 119 -21.90 6.65 -11.40
N ASP A 120 -20.92 6.76 -12.29
CA ASP A 120 -20.73 5.83 -13.40
C ASP A 120 -19.69 4.78 -13.01
N ALA A 121 -19.77 3.60 -13.62
CA ALA A 121 -18.88 2.49 -13.33
C ALA A 121 -18.55 1.68 -14.58
N ASN A 122 -17.31 1.23 -14.70
CA ASN A 122 -16.83 0.40 -15.81
C ASN A 122 -17.03 1.09 -17.17
N CYS A 123 -16.67 2.37 -17.26
CA CYS A 123 -17.00 3.25 -18.38
C CYS A 123 -16.30 2.85 -19.70
N ASP A 124 -15.14 2.19 -19.62
CA ASP A 124 -14.42 1.72 -20.80
C ASP A 124 -13.82 0.32 -20.59
N PRO A 125 -14.50 -0.74 -21.06
CA PRO A 125 -13.98 -2.11 -21.00
C PRO A 125 -12.70 -2.33 -21.82
N SER A 126 -12.43 -1.50 -22.85
CA SER A 126 -11.23 -1.64 -23.68
C SER A 126 -9.94 -1.21 -22.94
N ARG A 127 -10.10 -0.40 -21.90
CA ARG A 127 -9.03 0.04 -20.99
C ARG A 127 -8.99 -0.74 -19.68
N ALA A 128 -9.77 -1.82 -19.50
CA ALA A 128 -9.80 -2.58 -18.26
C ALA A 128 -8.60 -3.55 -18.11
N TYR A 129 -7.44 -3.02 -17.71
CA TYR A 129 -6.18 -3.79 -17.65
C TYR A 129 -6.01 -4.60 -16.36
N THR A 130 -5.76 -5.89 -16.48
CA THR A 130 -5.63 -6.82 -15.34
C THR A 130 -4.22 -6.94 -14.76
N ASN A 131 -3.25 -6.23 -15.33
CA ASN A 131 -1.83 -6.32 -15.02
C ASN A 131 -1.25 -4.97 -14.56
N ILE A 132 -1.93 -4.31 -13.63
CA ILE A 132 -1.57 -3.00 -13.06
C ILE A 132 -0.12 -2.96 -12.58
N SER A 133 0.33 -3.95 -11.78
CA SER A 133 1.73 -3.97 -11.30
C SER A 133 2.76 -3.93 -12.43
N ALA A 134 2.49 -4.68 -13.50
CA ALA A 134 3.36 -4.75 -14.66
C ALA A 134 3.35 -3.43 -15.44
N ILE A 135 2.20 -2.78 -15.56
CA ILE A 135 2.08 -1.44 -16.17
C ILE A 135 2.94 -0.45 -15.40
N LEU A 136 2.74 -0.32 -14.08
CA LEU A 136 3.52 0.59 -13.24
C LEU A 136 5.03 0.32 -13.36
N THR A 137 5.44 -0.95 -13.34
CA THR A 137 6.85 -1.35 -13.49
C THR A 137 7.41 -0.96 -14.87
N SER A 138 6.62 -1.11 -15.95
CA SER A 138 7.08 -0.80 -17.31
C SER A 138 7.34 0.69 -17.54
N PHE A 139 6.67 1.56 -16.78
CA PHE A 139 6.93 3.00 -16.73
C PHE A 139 7.99 3.41 -15.69
N GLY A 140 8.62 2.44 -15.01
CA GLY A 140 9.62 2.69 -13.97
C GLY A 140 9.05 3.21 -12.66
N ALA A 141 7.73 3.13 -12.45
CA ALA A 141 7.04 3.60 -11.24
C ALA A 141 7.14 2.60 -10.07
N ASN A 142 8.34 2.08 -9.82
CA ASN A 142 8.59 1.06 -8.78
C ASN A 142 8.33 1.60 -7.37
N ASP A 143 8.64 2.87 -7.10
CA ASP A 143 8.38 3.52 -5.82
C ASP A 143 6.88 3.65 -5.55
N LEU A 144 6.09 3.95 -6.59
CA LEU A 144 4.63 3.99 -6.52
C LEU A 144 4.07 2.61 -6.19
N LEU A 145 4.51 1.57 -6.92
CA LEU A 145 4.08 0.19 -6.67
C LEU A 145 4.47 -0.29 -5.26
N SER A 146 5.67 0.05 -4.79
CA SER A 146 6.13 -0.27 -3.43
C SER A 146 5.26 0.42 -2.36
N TYR A 147 4.92 1.69 -2.58
CA TYR A 147 4.04 2.45 -1.70
C TYR A 147 2.63 1.85 -1.66
N MET A 148 2.04 1.55 -2.82
CA MET A 148 0.73 0.89 -2.94
C MET A 148 0.73 -0.48 -2.23
N SER A 149 1.80 -1.26 -2.37
CA SER A 149 1.95 -2.57 -1.72
C SER A 149 1.92 -2.52 -0.19
N THR A 150 2.06 -1.32 0.41
CA THR A 150 1.96 -1.07 1.86
C THR A 150 0.65 -0.39 2.23
N TYR A 151 0.23 0.61 1.46
CA TYR A 151 -0.83 1.54 1.84
C TYR A 151 -2.13 1.38 1.04
N TRP A 152 -2.15 0.65 -0.06
CA TRP A 152 -3.34 0.39 -0.89
C TRP A 152 -3.58 -1.12 -0.97
N LYS A 153 -4.03 -1.70 0.14
CA LYS A 153 -4.11 -3.14 0.35
C LYS A 153 -5.51 -3.68 0.10
N ASP A 154 -5.57 -4.89 -0.45
CA ASP A 154 -6.76 -5.72 -0.36
C ASP A 154 -6.77 -6.46 0.99
N TYR A 155 -7.82 -6.27 1.78
CA TYR A 155 -8.00 -7.03 3.02
C TYR A 155 -8.21 -8.54 2.77
N GLN A 156 -8.58 -8.94 1.55
CA GLN A 156 -8.69 -10.35 1.15
C GLN A 156 -7.35 -10.93 0.64
N GLY A 157 -6.31 -10.09 0.54
CA GLY A 157 -4.93 -10.51 0.25
C GLY A 157 -4.55 -10.60 -1.23
N ASN A 158 -5.35 -10.04 -2.14
CA ASN A 158 -5.05 -9.96 -3.57
C ASN A 158 -5.07 -8.51 -4.08
N ASP A 159 -3.98 -7.79 -3.77
CA ASP A 159 -3.86 -6.37 -4.13
C ASP A 159 -3.98 -6.13 -5.64
N GLU A 160 -3.44 -7.01 -6.49
CA GLU A 160 -3.51 -6.84 -7.96
C GLU A 160 -4.96 -6.87 -8.47
N SER A 161 -5.78 -7.79 -7.96
CA SER A 161 -7.20 -7.84 -8.30
C SER A 161 -7.96 -6.62 -7.79
N PHE A 162 -7.53 -6.06 -6.66
CA PHE A 162 -8.14 -4.87 -6.09
C PHE A 162 -7.75 -3.61 -6.87
N TRP A 163 -6.48 -3.45 -7.22
CA TRP A 163 -6.04 -2.36 -8.11
C TRP A 163 -6.71 -2.45 -9.49
N TYR A 164 -6.86 -3.66 -10.04
CA TYR A 164 -7.68 -3.85 -11.24
C TYR A 164 -9.12 -3.37 -11.04
N HIS A 165 -9.77 -3.72 -9.92
CA HIS A 165 -11.13 -3.28 -9.62
C HIS A 165 -11.23 -1.75 -9.58
N GLU A 166 -10.32 -1.09 -8.85
CA GLU A 166 -10.32 0.36 -8.71
C GLU A 166 -10.08 1.06 -10.05
N TRP A 167 -9.15 0.56 -10.87
CA TRP A 167 -8.93 1.10 -12.21
C TRP A 167 -10.12 0.86 -13.14
N ALA A 168 -10.53 -0.40 -13.30
CA ALA A 168 -11.56 -0.79 -14.26
C ALA A 168 -12.90 -0.14 -13.95
N LYS A 169 -13.29 -0.10 -12.66
CA LYS A 169 -14.58 0.44 -12.23
C LYS A 169 -14.59 1.97 -12.17
N HIS A 170 -13.53 2.60 -11.65
CA HIS A 170 -13.52 4.03 -11.34
C HIS A 170 -12.55 4.82 -12.22
N GLY A 171 -11.30 4.36 -12.38
CA GLY A 171 -10.30 5.05 -13.21
C GLY A 171 -10.72 5.22 -14.67
N THR A 172 -11.39 4.21 -15.26
CA THR A 172 -11.90 4.30 -16.64
C THR A 172 -12.99 5.37 -16.82
N CYS A 173 -13.62 5.82 -15.73
CA CYS A 173 -14.69 6.83 -15.75
C CYS A 173 -14.20 8.28 -15.61
N ILE A 174 -12.88 8.50 -15.50
CA ILE A 174 -12.31 9.84 -15.41
C ILE A 174 -12.02 10.36 -16.82
N SER A 175 -12.83 11.31 -17.29
CA SER A 175 -12.75 11.86 -18.65
C SER A 175 -11.41 12.49 -19.00
N THR A 176 -10.72 13.11 -18.02
CA THR A 176 -9.43 13.75 -18.27
C THR A 176 -8.26 12.74 -18.38
N LEU A 177 -8.52 11.45 -18.14
CA LEU A 177 -7.56 10.35 -18.34
C LEU A 177 -7.74 9.64 -19.68
N GLU A 178 -8.66 10.09 -20.55
CA GLU A 178 -8.81 9.49 -21.87
C GLU A 178 -7.52 9.63 -22.68
N PRO A 179 -7.09 8.59 -23.44
CA PRO A 179 -5.83 8.62 -24.19
C PRO A 179 -5.68 9.80 -25.15
N ASN A 180 -6.81 10.30 -25.69
CA ASN A 180 -6.82 11.47 -26.58
C ASN A 180 -6.48 12.81 -25.89
N CYS A 181 -6.44 12.83 -24.55
CA CYS A 181 -6.00 13.98 -23.76
C CYS A 181 -4.47 14.09 -23.66
N TYR A 182 -3.75 13.08 -24.17
CA TYR A 182 -2.30 13.03 -24.21
C TYR A 182 -1.81 13.31 -25.65
N ASN A 183 -0.84 14.23 -25.80
CA ASN A 183 -0.30 14.54 -27.13
C ASN A 183 0.51 13.37 -27.72
N ASP A 184 1.37 12.74 -26.90
CA ASP A 184 2.24 11.62 -27.28
C ASP A 184 1.98 10.41 -26.37
N HIS A 185 0.71 10.00 -26.28
CA HIS A 185 0.26 8.92 -25.40
C HIS A 185 1.09 7.64 -25.59
N LYS A 186 1.60 7.11 -24.48
CA LYS A 186 2.10 5.73 -24.45
C LYS A 186 0.99 4.81 -23.97
N PRO A 187 0.82 3.62 -24.55
CA PRO A 187 -0.19 2.67 -24.10
C PRO A 187 -0.14 2.48 -22.58
N THR A 188 -1.30 2.64 -21.92
CA THR A 188 -1.48 2.51 -20.45
C THR A 188 -0.84 3.60 -19.58
N GLU A 189 -0.35 4.70 -20.15
CA GLU A 189 0.22 5.84 -19.41
C GLU A 189 -0.78 6.43 -18.40
N GLU A 190 -2.05 6.51 -18.78
CA GLU A 190 -3.13 7.04 -17.96
C GLU A 190 -3.39 6.23 -16.67
N VAL A 191 -3.03 4.94 -16.69
CA VAL A 191 -3.12 4.06 -15.51
C VAL A 191 -2.13 4.53 -14.45
N VAL A 192 -0.90 4.83 -14.87
CA VAL A 192 0.17 5.32 -13.97
C VAL A 192 -0.27 6.64 -13.34
N ASP A 193 -0.82 7.55 -14.14
CA ASP A 193 -1.30 8.85 -13.67
C ASP A 193 -2.45 8.73 -12.65
N TYR A 194 -3.39 7.80 -12.86
CA TYR A 194 -4.47 7.52 -11.92
C TYR A 194 -3.93 7.09 -10.54
N PHE A 195 -3.09 6.05 -10.52
CA PHE A 195 -2.53 5.51 -9.28
C PHE A 195 -1.62 6.53 -8.59
N GLN A 196 -0.81 7.26 -9.35
CA GLN A 196 0.06 8.30 -8.80
C GLN A 196 -0.77 9.42 -8.17
N LYS A 197 -1.83 9.90 -8.84
CA LYS A 197 -2.68 10.96 -8.30
C LYS A 197 -3.43 10.52 -7.03
N ALA A 198 -3.99 9.32 -7.03
CA ALA A 198 -4.65 8.76 -5.86
C ALA A 198 -3.69 8.71 -4.66
N VAL A 199 -2.45 8.25 -4.87
CA VAL A 199 -1.40 8.21 -3.83
C VAL A 199 -0.96 9.61 -3.40
N ASP A 200 -0.81 10.56 -4.33
CA ASP A 200 -0.43 11.95 -4.03
C ASP A 200 -1.47 12.63 -3.12
N LEU A 201 -2.77 12.46 -3.43
CA LEU A 201 -3.85 13.00 -2.60
C LEU A 201 -3.89 12.31 -1.23
N TYR A 202 -3.80 10.99 -1.20
CA TYR A 202 -3.80 10.21 0.04
C TYR A 202 -2.67 10.63 1.00
N LYS A 203 -1.46 10.88 0.48
CA LYS A 203 -0.32 11.39 1.27
C LYS A 203 -0.61 12.74 1.93
N GLY A 204 -1.44 13.58 1.32
CA GLY A 204 -1.91 14.85 1.88
C GLY A 204 -3.01 14.73 2.93
N LEU A 205 -3.53 13.52 3.16
CA LEU A 205 -4.69 13.23 4.00
C LEU A 205 -4.36 12.21 5.11
N PRO A 206 -3.43 12.51 6.05
CA PRO A 206 -3.01 11.58 7.11
C PRO A 206 -4.06 11.46 8.22
N SER A 207 -5.21 10.84 7.91
CA SER A 207 -6.41 10.75 8.77
C SER A 207 -6.10 10.30 10.20
N TYR A 208 -5.25 9.30 10.39
CA TYR A 208 -4.86 8.83 11.73
C TYR A 208 -4.22 9.95 12.56
N GLN A 209 -3.30 10.72 11.96
CA GLN A 209 -2.58 11.78 12.66
C GLN A 209 -3.50 12.93 13.02
N TRP A 210 -4.45 13.28 12.14
CA TRP A 210 -5.45 14.31 12.42
C TRP A 210 -6.39 13.90 13.57
N LEU A 211 -6.90 12.66 13.55
CA LEU A 211 -7.72 12.12 14.63
C LEU A 211 -6.94 12.06 15.95
N LYS A 212 -5.70 11.56 15.92
CA LYS A 212 -4.82 11.49 17.09
C LYS A 212 -4.52 12.86 17.69
N ALA A 213 -4.29 13.89 16.86
CA ALA A 213 -4.07 15.25 17.33
C ALA A 213 -5.28 15.83 18.10
N ALA A 214 -6.48 15.35 17.79
CA ALA A 214 -7.71 15.67 18.53
C ALA A 214 -8.01 14.71 19.70
N GLY A 215 -7.09 13.79 20.03
CA GLY A 215 -7.26 12.79 21.09
C GLY A 215 -8.19 11.62 20.70
N ILE A 216 -8.47 11.44 19.41
CA ILE A 216 -9.26 10.33 18.86
C ILE A 216 -8.29 9.25 18.39
N GLU A 217 -8.00 8.28 19.27
CA GLU A 217 -7.10 7.17 18.97
C GLU A 217 -7.86 5.82 18.98
N PRO A 218 -7.35 4.80 18.28
CA PRO A 218 -7.96 3.48 18.34
C PRO A 218 -8.05 2.94 19.77
N SER A 219 -9.19 2.36 20.14
CA SER A 219 -9.47 1.84 21.47
C SER A 219 -10.44 0.67 21.42
N THR A 220 -10.27 -0.28 22.35
CA THR A 220 -11.20 -1.40 22.56
C THR A 220 -12.41 -1.03 23.42
N SER A 221 -12.39 0.13 24.08
CA SER A 221 -13.41 0.54 25.05
C SER A 221 -13.95 1.95 24.82
N LYS A 222 -13.12 2.89 24.36
CA LYS A 222 -13.59 4.24 24.05
C LYS A 222 -14.46 4.24 22.80
N THR A 223 -15.43 5.13 22.80
CA THR A 223 -16.24 5.44 21.63
C THR A 223 -16.26 6.95 21.42
N TYR A 224 -16.59 7.37 20.22
CA TYR A 224 -16.54 8.75 19.77
C TYR A 224 -17.90 9.17 19.21
N THR A 225 -18.14 10.48 19.16
CA THR A 225 -19.30 11.06 18.49
C THR A 225 -18.95 11.41 17.06
N PHE A 226 -19.95 11.39 16.19
CA PHE A 226 -19.82 11.80 14.79
C PHE A 226 -19.24 13.23 14.69
N SER A 227 -19.77 14.15 15.49
CA SER A 227 -19.32 15.54 15.53
C SER A 227 -17.86 15.70 15.97
N ALA A 228 -17.36 14.87 16.89
CA ALA A 228 -15.97 14.94 17.32
C ALA A 228 -15.01 14.50 16.21
N ILE A 229 -15.37 13.44 15.46
CA ILE A 229 -14.58 12.96 14.32
C ILE A 229 -14.59 14.01 13.20
N GLN A 230 -15.76 14.55 12.84
CA GLN A 230 -15.84 15.63 11.85
C GLN A 230 -15.02 16.85 12.26
N ALA A 231 -15.14 17.31 13.51
CA ALA A 231 -14.38 18.46 14.00
C ALA A 231 -12.87 18.24 13.96
N ALA A 232 -12.39 17.02 14.25
CA ALA A 232 -10.97 16.69 14.17
C ALA A 232 -10.44 16.78 12.73
N LEU A 233 -11.22 16.30 11.75
CA LEU A 233 -10.85 16.34 10.33
C LEU A 233 -10.97 17.77 9.76
N ALA A 234 -11.95 18.55 10.21
CA ALA A 234 -12.19 19.93 9.79
C ALA A 234 -11.05 20.91 10.14
N VAL A 235 -10.18 20.57 11.10
CA VAL A 235 -8.96 21.37 11.40
C VAL A 235 -8.07 21.52 10.16
N ASN A 236 -7.97 20.46 9.35
CA ASN A 236 -7.14 20.45 8.14
C ASN A 236 -7.97 20.50 6.85
N ARG A 237 -9.30 20.37 6.95
CA ARG A 237 -10.25 20.58 5.85
C ARG A 237 -11.35 21.56 6.28
N PRO A 238 -11.02 22.85 6.48
CA PRO A 238 -11.99 23.81 6.98
C PRO A 238 -13.09 24.07 5.96
N GLY A 239 -14.32 24.26 6.45
CA GLY A 239 -15.46 24.69 5.64
C GLY A 239 -16.15 23.60 4.83
N VAL A 240 -15.70 22.34 4.94
CA VAL A 240 -16.36 21.19 4.28
C VAL A 240 -16.45 20.00 5.24
N GLU A 241 -17.50 19.19 5.07
CA GLU A 241 -17.62 17.90 5.76
C GLU A 241 -16.92 16.77 4.99
N VAL A 242 -16.62 15.67 5.69
CA VAL A 242 -16.20 14.41 5.06
C VAL A 242 -17.28 13.36 5.21
N THR A 243 -17.33 12.39 4.30
CA THR A 243 -18.19 11.23 4.51
C THR A 243 -17.50 10.24 5.44
N LEU A 244 -18.22 9.79 6.48
CA LEU A 244 -17.76 8.77 7.42
C LEU A 244 -18.56 7.47 7.21
N GLY A 245 -17.85 6.39 6.90
CA GLY A 245 -18.42 5.05 6.76
C GLY A 245 -18.17 4.21 8.01
N CYS A 246 -19.24 3.60 8.53
CA CYS A 246 -19.17 2.68 9.66
C CYS A 246 -19.71 1.30 9.30
N LYS A 247 -19.02 0.27 9.79
CA LYS A 247 -19.45 -1.13 9.71
C LYS A 247 -19.75 -1.64 11.12
N SER A 248 -20.99 -2.00 11.39
CA SER A 248 -21.43 -2.45 12.73
C SER A 248 -21.09 -1.47 13.86
N GLY A 249 -21.20 -0.17 13.58
CA GLY A 249 -20.88 0.93 14.49
C GLY A 249 -19.38 1.18 14.70
N ALA A 250 -18.49 0.47 14.00
CA ALA A 250 -17.07 0.77 13.96
C ALA A 250 -16.73 1.61 12.74
N LEU A 251 -15.96 2.68 12.93
CA LEU A 251 -15.43 3.52 11.89
C LEU A 251 -14.54 2.69 10.97
N ASN A 252 -14.84 2.69 9.67
CA ASN A 252 -14.21 1.84 8.67
C ASN A 252 -13.80 2.60 7.40
N GLU A 253 -14.51 3.66 7.03
CA GLU A 253 -14.17 4.45 5.84
C GLU A 253 -14.20 5.97 6.11
N ILE A 254 -13.34 6.70 5.40
CA ILE A 254 -13.41 8.16 5.27
C ILE A 254 -13.32 8.50 3.79
N TRP A 255 -14.24 9.33 3.29
CA TRP A 255 -14.21 9.82 1.92
C TRP A 255 -14.05 11.34 1.90
N TYR A 256 -13.00 11.79 1.22
CA TYR A 256 -12.66 13.19 1.06
C TYR A 256 -13.09 13.68 -0.32
N HIS A 257 -14.05 14.59 -0.37
CA HIS A 257 -14.66 15.08 -1.60
C HIS A 257 -13.93 16.30 -2.15
N TYR A 258 -13.76 16.33 -3.47
CA TYR A 258 -13.10 17.40 -4.19
C TYR A 258 -13.88 17.75 -5.45
N ASP A 259 -14.05 19.04 -5.70
CA ASP A 259 -14.27 19.54 -7.03
C ASP A 259 -12.90 19.86 -7.63
N VAL A 260 -12.74 19.69 -8.95
CA VAL A 260 -11.42 19.77 -9.60
C VAL A 260 -11.42 20.85 -10.66
N ARG A 261 -10.43 21.75 -10.56
CA ARG A 261 -10.17 22.76 -11.57
C ARG A 261 -9.06 22.27 -12.49
N GLY A 262 -9.45 21.86 -13.70
CA GLY A 262 -8.54 21.32 -14.71
C GLY A 262 -8.53 19.79 -14.73
N PRO A 263 -7.50 19.17 -15.33
CA PRO A 263 -7.40 17.72 -15.47
C PRO A 263 -7.03 17.03 -14.16
N LEU A 264 -7.32 15.74 -14.00
CA LEU A 264 -6.95 14.95 -12.82
C LEU A 264 -5.43 15.02 -12.52
N GLN A 265 -4.61 14.96 -13.56
CA GLN A 265 -3.15 14.83 -13.50
C GLN A 265 -2.49 16.06 -12.85
N THR A 266 -2.91 17.26 -13.24
CA THR A 266 -2.24 18.52 -12.88
C THR A 266 -3.17 19.58 -12.28
N GLY A 267 -4.49 19.34 -12.28
CA GLY A 267 -5.50 20.25 -11.80
C GLY A 267 -5.45 20.49 -10.29
N GLU A 268 -6.12 21.56 -9.88
CA GLU A 268 -6.30 21.94 -8.49
C GLU A 268 -7.49 21.20 -7.91
N PHE A 269 -7.25 20.44 -6.82
CA PHE A 269 -8.27 19.72 -6.07
C PHE A 269 -8.79 20.64 -4.96
N VAL A 270 -9.99 21.18 -5.15
CA VAL A 270 -10.65 22.09 -4.21
C VAL A 270 -11.53 21.24 -3.28
N PRO A 271 -11.30 21.23 -1.96
CA PRO A 271 -12.18 20.52 -1.03
C PRO A 271 -13.63 20.96 -1.20
N SER A 272 -14.54 20.00 -1.27
CA SER A 272 -15.99 20.23 -1.36
C SER A 272 -16.74 19.41 -0.32
N ASP A 273 -17.97 19.83 -0.04
CA ASP A 273 -18.92 19.03 0.74
C ASP A 273 -19.33 17.76 -0.02
N PRO A 274 -19.79 16.71 0.68
CA PRO A 274 -20.34 15.54 0.02
C PRO A 274 -21.48 15.91 -0.94
N ASP A 275 -21.42 15.37 -2.14
CA ASP A 275 -22.46 15.32 -3.19
C ASP A 275 -23.76 14.59 -2.78
N GLY A 276 -24.03 14.43 -1.49
CA GLY A 276 -25.22 13.80 -0.96
C GLY A 276 -25.04 13.27 0.46
N THR A 277 -26.13 12.80 1.07
CA THR A 277 -26.04 12.14 2.38
C THR A 277 -25.46 10.74 2.22
N LYS A 278 -24.15 10.60 2.52
CA LYS A 278 -23.41 9.34 2.33
C LYS A 278 -22.91 8.67 3.62
N SER A 279 -23.10 9.30 4.80
CA SER A 279 -22.62 8.74 6.07
C SER A 279 -23.45 7.53 6.53
N THR A 280 -22.75 6.49 6.98
CA THR A 280 -23.35 5.30 7.61
C THR A 280 -23.03 5.22 9.11
N CYS A 281 -22.31 6.20 9.66
CA CYS A 281 -21.95 6.25 11.06
C CYS A 281 -23.08 6.76 11.97
N PRO A 282 -23.28 6.16 13.16
CA PRO A 282 -24.22 6.68 14.15
C PRO A 282 -23.73 8.02 14.73
N GLN A 283 -24.64 8.84 15.25
CA GLN A 283 -24.29 10.14 15.85
C GLN A 283 -23.37 10.02 17.08
N THR A 284 -23.49 8.92 17.82
CA THR A 284 -22.71 8.65 19.04
C THR A 284 -22.32 7.18 19.12
N GLY A 285 -21.33 6.84 19.93
CA GLY A 285 -20.96 5.45 20.18
C GLY A 285 -20.14 4.81 19.04
N ILE A 286 -19.55 5.63 18.16
CA ILE A 286 -18.69 5.16 17.08
C ILE A 286 -17.45 4.52 17.69
N LYS A 287 -17.18 3.27 17.33
CA LYS A 287 -15.96 2.57 17.75
C LYS A 287 -14.85 2.90 16.77
N TYR A 288 -13.67 3.26 17.26
CA TYR A 288 -12.46 3.31 16.43
C TYR A 288 -11.55 2.20 16.93
N LEU A 289 -11.58 1.03 16.29
CA LEU A 289 -10.99 -0.19 16.82
C LEU A 289 -9.48 -0.26 16.48
N PRO A 290 -8.61 -0.79 17.36
CA PRO A 290 -7.20 -0.99 17.02
C PRO A 290 -7.04 -2.17 16.04
N LYS A 291 -6.17 -2.03 15.05
CA LYS A 291 -5.89 -3.07 14.04
C LYS A 291 -5.34 -4.37 14.64
N ASN A 292 -4.47 -4.27 15.65
CA ASN A 292 -3.84 -5.41 16.34
C ASN A 292 -4.23 -5.55 17.83
N GLY A 293 -5.50 -5.32 18.19
CA GLY A 293 -6.01 -5.68 19.53
C GLY A 293 -5.63 -4.76 20.69
N GLY A 294 -5.04 -3.59 20.44
CA GLY A 294 -5.11 -2.44 21.37
C GLY A 294 -4.23 -2.46 22.61
N GLY A 295 -3.07 -3.14 22.59
CA GLY A 295 -2.09 -3.03 23.66
C GLY A 295 -1.41 -1.66 23.70
N THR A 296 -1.99 -0.69 24.40
CA THR A 296 -1.29 0.55 24.77
C THR A 296 -0.25 0.24 25.85
N LYS A 297 1.03 0.41 25.51
CA LYS A 297 2.14 0.41 26.46
C LYS A 297 2.02 1.68 27.34
N PRO A 298 1.97 1.58 28.69
CA PRO A 298 1.88 2.77 29.54
C PRO A 298 3.15 3.61 29.51
N THR A 299 2.97 4.91 29.39
CA THR A 299 3.98 5.95 29.59
C THR A 299 4.35 6.03 31.08
N THR A 300 5.62 5.83 31.42
CA THR A 300 6.15 6.30 32.72
C THR A 300 7.44 7.08 32.55
N THR A 301 7.43 8.19 33.29
CA THR A 301 8.37 9.29 33.45
C THR A 301 9.82 8.85 33.66
N ALA A 302 10.73 9.56 33.00
CA ALA A 302 12.16 9.46 33.25
C ALA A 302 12.48 9.83 34.71
N THR A 303 13.07 8.88 35.45
CA THR A 303 14.01 9.20 36.52
C THR A 303 15.21 8.26 36.38
N SER A 304 16.35 8.88 36.14
CA SER A 304 17.66 8.28 35.94
C SER A 304 18.14 7.52 37.18
N GLY A 305 18.53 6.24 37.00
CA GLY A 305 19.23 5.50 38.06
C GLY A 305 19.31 3.98 37.93
N ALA A 306 19.73 3.45 36.76
CA ALA A 306 20.35 2.11 36.49
C ALA A 306 19.64 0.80 36.96
N PRO A 307 19.98 -0.40 36.41
CA PRO A 307 20.66 -0.76 35.16
C PRO A 307 19.76 -1.58 34.19
N GLN A 308 20.23 -1.65 32.94
CA GLN A 308 19.74 -2.44 31.80
C GLN A 308 19.11 -3.81 32.16
N PRO A 309 17.85 -4.10 31.75
CA PRO A 309 17.33 -5.46 31.74
C PRO A 309 17.76 -6.17 30.46
N THR A 310 18.57 -7.20 30.66
CA THR A 310 18.95 -8.24 29.70
C THR A 310 17.74 -8.99 29.16
N SER A 311 17.78 -9.33 27.87
CA SER A 311 16.91 -10.33 27.27
C SER A 311 17.00 -11.64 28.05
N THR A 312 15.86 -12.18 28.42
CA THR A 312 15.76 -13.53 28.97
C THR A 312 14.84 -14.35 28.08
N SER A 313 15.35 -14.68 26.90
CA SER A 313 15.17 -15.97 26.22
C SER A 313 16.22 -16.07 25.11
N PRO A 314 17.14 -17.06 25.14
CA PRO A 314 18.00 -17.38 24.00
C PRO A 314 17.14 -17.76 22.76
N PRO A 315 17.70 -17.80 21.54
CA PRO A 315 17.04 -18.46 20.43
C PRO A 315 16.78 -19.91 20.86
N GLY A 316 15.52 -20.30 21.04
CA GLY A 316 15.19 -21.70 21.29
C GLY A 316 15.75 -22.55 20.15
N THR A 317 16.25 -23.74 20.44
CA THR A 317 16.66 -24.71 19.41
C THR A 317 15.53 -24.84 18.39
N PRO A 318 15.76 -24.53 17.09
CA PRO A 318 14.72 -24.67 16.07
C PRO A 318 14.12 -26.08 16.11
N PHE A 319 12.81 -26.20 15.90
CA PHE A 319 12.09 -27.47 15.96
C PHE A 319 12.17 -28.18 17.33
N SER A 320 11.91 -27.44 18.41
CA SER A 320 11.71 -27.97 19.75
C SER A 320 10.43 -27.42 20.38
N GLY A 321 9.66 -28.28 21.06
CA GLY A 321 8.44 -27.85 21.73
C GLY A 321 7.32 -27.53 20.74
N LYS A 322 6.48 -26.54 21.04
CA LYS A 322 5.37 -26.14 20.17
C LYS A 322 5.79 -25.06 19.19
N GLY A 323 5.27 -25.12 17.97
CA GLY A 323 5.57 -24.12 16.94
C GLY A 323 4.75 -24.28 15.68
N PHE A 324 4.96 -23.35 14.75
CA PHE A 324 4.35 -23.34 13.43
C PHE A 324 5.39 -23.72 12.37
N LEU A 325 4.92 -24.37 11.31
CA LEU A 325 5.70 -24.66 10.11
C LEU A 325 5.31 -23.67 9.02
N ASN A 326 6.20 -22.74 8.72
CA ASN A 326 5.97 -21.67 7.76
C ASN A 326 6.57 -22.05 6.41
N VAL A 327 5.79 -22.01 5.34
CA VAL A 327 6.30 -22.21 3.99
C VAL A 327 6.97 -20.91 3.53
N VAL A 328 8.19 -20.99 3.03
CA VAL A 328 9.00 -19.84 2.61
C VAL A 328 9.42 -20.01 1.16
N ILE A 329 9.04 -19.06 0.32
CA ILE A 329 9.43 -18.98 -1.09
C ILE A 329 10.24 -17.70 -1.28
N ASN A 330 11.44 -17.81 -1.85
CA ASN A 330 12.33 -16.67 -2.09
C ASN A 330 12.56 -15.77 -0.85
N GLY A 331 12.66 -16.40 0.33
CA GLY A 331 12.88 -15.70 1.61
C GLY A 331 11.64 -15.05 2.23
N ALA A 332 10.48 -15.09 1.56
CA ALA A 332 9.21 -14.59 2.10
C ALA A 332 8.32 -15.74 2.57
N LYS A 333 7.70 -15.58 3.76
CA LYS A 333 6.70 -16.54 4.25
C LYS A 333 5.48 -16.50 3.34
N GLN A 334 5.26 -17.58 2.61
CA GLN A 334 4.13 -17.79 1.74
C GLN A 334 3.18 -18.79 2.39
N GLY A 335 2.55 -18.44 3.51
CA GLY A 335 1.62 -19.33 4.22
C GLY A 335 2.29 -20.35 5.15
N CYS A 336 1.57 -21.41 5.50
CA CYS A 336 2.01 -22.38 6.50
C CYS A 336 1.35 -23.74 6.34
N ILE A 337 1.99 -24.75 6.95
CA ILE A 337 1.47 -26.11 6.99
C ILE A 337 0.30 -26.18 7.96
N ILE A 338 -0.73 -26.91 7.57
CA ILE A 338 -1.96 -27.09 8.35
C ILE A 338 -2.07 -28.50 8.91
N GLY A 339 -3.11 -28.75 9.69
CA GLY A 339 -3.17 -29.89 10.60
C GLY A 339 -2.92 -31.25 9.95
N LYS A 340 -3.24 -31.43 8.66
CA LYS A 340 -3.02 -32.69 7.93
C LYS A 340 -1.69 -32.77 7.17
N GLY A 341 -0.85 -31.74 7.20
CA GLY A 341 0.43 -31.71 6.47
C GLY A 341 0.38 -31.01 5.11
N THR A 342 -0.80 -30.54 4.68
CA THR A 342 -0.97 -29.70 3.47
C THR A 342 -0.64 -28.24 3.74
N TRP A 343 -0.52 -27.45 2.68
CA TRP A 343 -0.18 -26.03 2.73
C TRP A 343 -1.32 -25.16 2.20
N TYR A 344 -1.59 -24.06 2.88
CA TYR A 344 -2.44 -22.98 2.37
C TYR A 344 -1.89 -21.60 2.74
N THR A 345 -2.52 -20.54 2.25
CA THR A 345 -2.02 -19.17 2.48
C THR A 345 -2.93 -18.30 3.34
N THR A 346 -4.19 -18.68 3.60
CA THR A 346 -5.16 -17.75 4.24
C THR A 346 -5.87 -18.27 5.50
N GLY A 347 -5.46 -19.38 6.10
CA GLY A 347 -6.06 -19.83 7.38
C GLY A 347 -5.07 -19.94 8.53
N THR A 348 -5.59 -20.32 9.71
CA THR A 348 -4.81 -20.52 10.93
C THR A 348 -3.79 -21.66 10.79
N CYS A 349 -2.50 -21.31 10.84
CA CYS A 349 -1.42 -22.28 10.89
C CYS A 349 -1.65 -23.32 12.00
N ALA A 350 -1.43 -24.59 11.67
CA ALA A 350 -1.52 -25.61 12.69
C ALA A 350 -0.34 -25.50 13.65
N THR A 351 -0.61 -25.65 14.93
CA THR A 351 0.44 -25.87 15.92
C THR A 351 0.95 -27.30 15.80
N PHE A 352 2.26 -27.42 15.63
CA PHE A 352 2.98 -28.68 15.67
C PHE A 352 3.74 -28.77 16.98
N THR A 353 3.90 -29.98 17.49
CA THR A 353 4.81 -30.29 18.60
C THR A 353 5.99 -31.06 18.03
N ALA A 354 7.19 -30.51 18.19
CA ALA A 354 8.45 -31.14 17.85
C ALA A 354 9.06 -31.80 19.10
N THR A 355 9.23 -33.12 19.02
CA THR A 355 9.77 -33.94 20.11
C THR A 355 11.09 -34.55 19.68
N SER A 356 12.18 -34.20 20.37
CA SER A 356 13.53 -34.68 20.06
C SER A 356 13.64 -36.21 20.14
N VAL A 357 14.43 -36.77 19.24
CA VAL A 357 14.85 -38.19 19.19
C VAL A 357 16.35 -38.23 18.86
N ASP A 358 17.00 -39.38 19.02
CA ASP A 358 18.47 -39.50 18.98
C ASP A 358 19.14 -38.85 17.75
N ASN A 359 18.49 -38.87 16.58
CA ASN A 359 19.01 -38.30 15.33
C ASN A 359 18.07 -37.24 14.69
N GLY A 360 17.38 -36.45 15.51
CA GLY A 360 16.53 -35.36 15.03
C GLY A 360 15.31 -35.13 15.91
N PHE A 361 14.13 -35.00 15.31
CA PHE A 361 12.87 -34.84 16.02
C PHE A 361 11.71 -35.47 15.25
N THR A 362 10.61 -35.74 15.95
CA THR A 362 9.33 -36.11 15.35
C THR A 362 8.36 -34.94 15.47
N LEU A 363 7.45 -34.80 14.52
CA LEU A 363 6.40 -33.77 14.52
C LEU A 363 5.04 -34.40 14.79
N THR A 364 4.19 -33.72 15.55
CA THR A 364 2.79 -34.11 15.79
C THR A 364 1.89 -32.89 15.69
N SER A 365 0.76 -33.02 15.00
CA SER A 365 -0.29 -32.00 14.94
C SER A 365 -1.51 -32.43 15.76
N SER A 366 -2.55 -31.59 15.80
CA SER A 366 -3.85 -31.97 16.37
C SER A 366 -4.59 -33.08 15.61
N LYS A 367 -4.10 -33.49 14.43
CA LYS A 367 -4.70 -34.54 13.59
C LYS A 367 -3.95 -35.86 13.65
N GLY A 368 -2.71 -35.89 14.13
CA GLY A 368 -1.93 -37.12 14.27
C GLY A 368 -0.41 -36.89 14.24
N LYS A 369 0.34 -37.98 14.28
CA LYS A 369 1.79 -37.96 14.04
C LYS A 369 2.05 -37.52 12.60
N CYS A 370 3.14 -36.81 12.38
CA CYS A 370 3.57 -36.41 11.05
C CYS A 370 4.58 -37.41 10.47
N GLY A 371 4.48 -37.66 9.18
CA GLY A 371 5.42 -38.49 8.43
C GLY A 371 5.33 -38.27 6.93
N ILE A 372 6.26 -38.88 6.19
CA ILE A 372 6.24 -38.88 4.72
C ILE A 372 5.49 -40.12 4.25
N VAL A 373 4.34 -39.91 3.60
CA VAL A 373 3.48 -40.97 3.05
C VAL A 373 3.37 -40.72 1.55
N ALA A 374 3.78 -41.71 0.75
CA ALA A 374 3.83 -41.60 -0.71
C ALA A 374 4.54 -40.31 -1.21
N GLY A 375 5.62 -39.90 -0.53
CA GLY A 375 6.41 -38.72 -0.87
C GLY A 375 5.87 -37.39 -0.33
N ALA A 376 4.65 -37.36 0.23
CA ALA A 376 4.02 -36.16 0.77
C ALA A 376 4.08 -36.10 2.30
N LEU A 377 4.13 -34.88 2.86
CA LEU A 377 3.95 -34.63 4.29
C LEU A 377 2.49 -34.89 4.69
N SER A 378 2.29 -35.89 5.55
CA SER A 378 0.99 -36.22 6.13
C SER A 378 1.07 -36.15 7.65
N CYS A 379 0.04 -35.60 8.29
CA CYS A 379 -0.07 -35.48 9.74
C CYS A 379 -1.43 -35.96 10.24
N ASP A 380 -1.85 -37.17 9.87
CA ASP A 380 -3.13 -37.74 10.25
C ASP A 380 -3.05 -39.20 10.70
N GLY A 381 -4.21 -39.85 10.91
CA GLY A 381 -4.29 -41.22 11.40
C GLY A 381 -3.68 -42.29 10.48
N SER A 382 -3.31 -41.93 9.24
CA SER A 382 -2.54 -42.82 8.34
C SER A 382 -1.08 -43.01 8.80
N VAL A 383 -0.55 -42.13 9.65
CA VAL A 383 0.84 -42.18 10.13
C VAL A 383 0.90 -42.91 11.47
N THR A 384 1.24 -44.19 11.43
CA THR A 384 1.33 -45.05 12.63
C THR A 384 2.67 -44.89 13.37
N SER A 385 3.76 -44.73 12.63
CA SER A 385 5.08 -44.32 13.10
C SER A 385 5.48 -42.97 12.50
N GLY A 386 5.81 -42.00 13.35
CA GLY A 386 6.23 -40.67 12.89
C GLY A 386 7.58 -40.73 12.19
N THR A 387 7.75 -39.96 11.11
CA THR A 387 9.05 -39.84 10.44
C THR A 387 10.02 -39.03 11.30
N GLY A 388 11.29 -39.44 11.34
CA GLY A 388 12.36 -38.63 11.91
C GLY A 388 12.74 -37.49 10.96
N PHE A 389 12.52 -36.26 11.39
CA PHE A 389 12.92 -35.04 10.70
C PHE A 389 14.22 -34.50 11.30
N THR A 390 14.94 -33.72 10.51
CA THR A 390 16.13 -32.99 10.95
C THR A 390 15.95 -31.50 10.65
N SER A 391 16.87 -30.67 11.14
CA SER A 391 16.99 -29.30 10.69
C SER A 391 18.30 -29.13 9.91
N ALA A 392 18.22 -28.52 8.74
CA ALA A 392 19.36 -28.09 7.94
C ALA A 392 19.17 -26.59 7.66
N ASP A 393 20.20 -25.78 7.93
CA ASP A 393 20.20 -24.32 7.74
C ASP A 393 18.95 -23.59 8.31
N GLY A 394 18.39 -24.09 9.42
CA GLY A 394 17.19 -23.53 10.05
C GLY A 394 15.86 -23.91 9.38
N ASN A 395 15.88 -24.75 8.35
CA ASN A 395 14.72 -25.31 7.67
C ASN A 395 14.42 -26.75 8.11
N LEU A 396 13.18 -27.18 7.92
CA LEU A 396 12.73 -28.55 8.11
C LEU A 396 13.34 -29.41 7.02
N ALA A 397 13.97 -30.52 7.41
CA ALA A 397 14.56 -31.47 6.48
C ALA A 397 14.10 -32.91 6.80
N VAL A 398 14.08 -33.75 5.78
CA VAL A 398 13.84 -35.20 5.92
C VAL A 398 14.93 -35.96 5.17
N GLY A 399 15.57 -36.92 5.84
CA GLY A 399 16.74 -37.61 5.28
C GLY A 399 17.91 -36.65 4.94
N GLY A 400 17.98 -35.48 5.58
CA GLY A 400 18.99 -34.45 5.30
C GLY A 400 18.66 -33.50 4.14
N ASN A 401 17.55 -33.70 3.42
CA ASN A 401 17.12 -32.80 2.35
C ASN A 401 16.11 -31.76 2.89
N GLN A 402 16.41 -30.47 2.70
CA GLN A 402 15.58 -29.34 3.13
C GLN A 402 14.65 -28.77 2.05
N ASN A 403 14.73 -29.29 0.82
CA ASN A 403 13.86 -28.86 -0.26
C ASN A 403 12.49 -29.51 -0.12
N TRP A 404 11.45 -28.69 -0.27
CA TRP A 404 10.06 -29.12 -0.35
C TRP A 404 9.46 -28.58 -1.64
N SER A 405 8.44 -29.25 -2.15
CA SER A 405 7.79 -28.81 -3.37
C SER A 405 6.29 -29.09 -3.42
N ALA A 406 5.60 -28.42 -4.33
CA ALA A 406 4.18 -28.60 -4.62
C ALA A 406 3.91 -28.40 -6.12
N ASP A 407 2.80 -28.93 -6.61
CA ASP A 407 2.39 -28.76 -8.01
C ASP A 407 2.01 -27.32 -8.34
N ASN A 408 1.52 -26.56 -7.35
CA ASN A 408 1.19 -25.15 -7.48
C ASN A 408 1.59 -24.38 -6.22
N VAL A 409 1.65 -23.05 -6.32
CA VAL A 409 1.71 -22.16 -5.15
C VAL A 409 0.32 -22.11 -4.54
N ALA A 410 0.19 -22.40 -3.24
CA ALA A 410 -1.10 -22.40 -2.58
C ALA A 410 -1.75 -21.01 -2.58
N LYS A 411 -3.05 -20.96 -2.85
CA LYS A 411 -3.83 -19.72 -2.97
C LYS A 411 -5.09 -19.80 -2.13
N GLY A 412 -5.29 -18.84 -1.23
CA GLY A 412 -6.48 -18.83 -0.40
C GLY A 412 -6.52 -20.05 0.55
N SER A 413 -7.71 -20.64 0.63
CA SER A 413 -7.96 -21.88 1.36
C SER A 413 -7.69 -23.14 0.53
N THR A 414 -7.31 -23.01 -0.75
CA THR A 414 -6.95 -24.15 -1.59
C THR A 414 -5.69 -24.78 -1.02
N GLN A 415 -5.82 -26.04 -0.63
CA GLN A 415 -4.75 -26.80 0.00
C GLN A 415 -3.90 -27.44 -1.08
N GLU A 416 -2.61 -27.15 -1.05
CA GLU A 416 -1.63 -27.82 -1.89
C GLU A 416 -0.96 -28.95 -1.09
N THR A 417 -0.72 -30.06 -1.78
CA THR A 417 0.07 -31.16 -1.23
C THR A 417 1.53 -30.74 -1.15
N VAL A 418 2.16 -31.03 -0.02
CA VAL A 418 3.57 -30.68 0.24
C VAL A 418 4.41 -31.94 0.12
N TYR A 419 5.26 -31.99 -0.90
CA TYR A 419 6.14 -33.11 -1.20
C TYR A 419 7.55 -32.88 -0.67
N ALA A 420 8.17 -33.93 -0.15
CA ALA A 420 9.59 -33.89 0.20
C ALA A 420 10.44 -33.92 -1.08
N GLY A 421 11.46 -33.06 -1.17
CA GLY A 421 12.28 -32.90 -2.37
C GLY A 421 11.77 -31.78 -3.30
N GLY A 422 12.46 -31.60 -4.42
CA GLY A 422 12.24 -30.51 -5.39
C GLY A 422 11.63 -30.96 -6.72
N ASP A 423 10.98 -32.13 -6.76
CA ASP A 423 10.57 -32.77 -8.01
C ASP A 423 9.25 -32.20 -8.60
N HIS A 424 8.59 -31.28 -7.88
CA HIS A 424 7.38 -30.61 -8.33
C HIS A 424 7.62 -29.15 -8.74
N LYS A 425 6.65 -28.58 -9.47
CA LYS A 425 6.77 -27.29 -10.18
C LYS A 425 7.21 -26.12 -9.32
N GLN A 426 6.87 -26.12 -8.03
CA GLN A 426 7.18 -25.04 -7.10
C GLN A 426 8.01 -25.59 -5.96
N THR A 427 9.25 -25.12 -5.80
CA THR A 427 10.14 -25.48 -4.70
C THR A 427 10.13 -24.39 -3.62
N PHE A 428 10.18 -24.80 -2.36
CA PHE A 428 10.15 -23.91 -1.20
C PHE A 428 10.88 -24.52 0.01
N GLY A 429 11.19 -23.67 0.98
CA GLY A 429 11.65 -24.08 2.31
C GLY A 429 10.51 -24.10 3.32
N ILE A 430 10.71 -24.81 4.43
CA ILE A 430 9.78 -24.78 5.56
C ILE A 430 10.57 -24.38 6.82
N THR A 431 10.21 -23.27 7.44
CA THR A 431 10.89 -22.74 8.63
C THR A 431 10.07 -22.97 9.90
N TRP A 432 10.75 -23.07 11.04
CA TRP A 432 10.13 -23.19 12.36
C TRP A 432 9.91 -21.84 13.00
N GLN A 433 8.73 -21.66 13.59
CA GLN A 433 8.42 -20.53 14.47
C GLN A 433 7.91 -21.08 15.80
N SER A 434 8.73 -21.00 16.86
CA SER A 434 8.34 -21.43 18.21
C SER A 434 7.17 -20.63 18.77
N VAL A 435 6.38 -21.26 19.64
CA VAL A 435 5.20 -20.69 20.33
C VAL A 435 5.37 -20.75 21.85
#